data_AF-A0A939PTC9-F1
#
_entry.id   AF-A0A939PTC9-F1
#
_cell.length_a   1.000
_cell.length_b   1.000
_cell.length_c   1.000
_cell.angle_alpha   90.00
_cell.angle_beta   90.00
_cell.angle_gamma   90.00
#
_symmetry.space_group_name_H-M   'P 1'
#
loop_
_entity.id
_entity.type
_entity.pdbx_description
1 polymer ?
#
loop_
_entity_poly.entity_id
_entity_poly.type
_entity_poly.pdbx_seq_one_letter_code
_entity_poly.pdbx_strand_id
1 'polypeptide(L)'
;RHVNIALVNEMAVFCNELGIDLWDAIDCAATKPFGFQAFRPGPGVGGHCIPIDPNYLSYKVRSLGYPFRFVELAQEINDRMPRYVVERAQQLLNREGRALKGAKVLLLGVTYKADIADQRESPARPVARRLARLGAELSFHDPHVSTWHVDDT
;
A
#
# COMPACT_ATOMS: atom_id res chain seq x y z
N ARG A 1 13.11 3.01 7.15
CA ARG A 1 12.32 2.87 5.89
C ARG A 1 10.83 2.71 6.18
N HIS A 2 10.41 1.74 7.01
CA HIS A 2 8.99 1.54 7.40
C HIS A 2 8.26 2.84 7.78
N VAL A 3 8.84 3.62 8.70
CA VAL A 3 8.30 4.92 9.15
C VAL A 3 8.21 5.96 8.04
N ASN A 4 9.22 6.04 7.15
CA ASN A 4 9.19 7.01 6.05
C ASN A 4 8.12 6.65 5.00
N ILE A 5 7.90 5.36 4.75
CA ILE A 5 6.83 4.92 3.85
C ILE A 5 5.47 5.26 4.46
N ALA A 6 5.29 5.01 5.76
CA ALA A 6 4.08 5.40 6.48
C ALA A 6 3.82 6.91 6.38
N LEU A 7 4.83 7.73 6.64
CA LEU A 7 4.71 9.19 6.52
C LEU A 7 4.24 9.61 5.12
N VAL A 8 4.86 9.09 4.05
CA VAL A 8 4.46 9.45 2.68
C VAL A 8 3.08 8.89 2.31
N ASN A 9 2.70 7.72 2.82
CA ASN A 9 1.36 7.17 2.67
C ASN A 9 0.29 8.04 3.35
N GLU A 10 0.56 8.52 4.56
CA GLU A 10 -0.33 9.45 5.28
C GLU A 10 -0.45 10.79 4.55
N MET A 11 0.67 11.33 4.06
CA MET A 11 0.66 12.51 3.20
C MET A 11 -0.20 12.30 1.94
N ALA A 12 -0.22 11.10 1.35
CA ALA A 12 -1.04 10.83 0.16
C ALA A 12 -2.54 10.93 0.44
N VAL A 13 -2.97 10.63 1.66
CA VAL A 13 -4.36 10.82 2.10
C VAL A 13 -4.65 12.32 2.25
N PHE A 14 -3.84 13.04 3.02
CA PHE A 14 -4.04 14.47 3.27
C PHE A 14 -3.93 15.32 2.01
N CYS A 15 -2.92 15.08 1.17
CA CYS A 15 -2.75 15.82 -0.08
C CYS A 15 -3.95 15.62 -1.01
N ASN A 16 -4.54 14.42 -1.07
CA ASN A 16 -5.75 14.20 -1.84
C ASN A 16 -6.95 15.01 -1.29
N GLU A 17 -7.10 15.13 0.02
CA GLU A 17 -8.17 15.94 0.62
C GLU A 17 -7.95 17.45 0.43
N LEU A 18 -6.69 17.88 0.45
CA LEU A 18 -6.29 19.28 0.24
C LEU A 18 -6.23 19.68 -1.25
N GLY A 19 -6.41 18.74 -2.18
CA GLY A 19 -6.27 18.99 -3.62
C GLY A 19 -4.83 19.29 -4.06
N ILE A 20 -3.85 18.76 -3.34
CA ILE A 20 -2.42 18.92 -3.61
C ILE A 20 -1.90 17.70 -4.37
N ASP A 21 -1.11 17.93 -5.42
CA ASP A 21 -0.37 16.86 -6.09
C ASP A 21 0.87 16.49 -5.26
N LEU A 22 0.78 15.38 -4.52
CA LEU A 22 1.89 14.86 -3.73
C LEU A 22 3.07 14.40 -4.62
N TRP A 23 2.81 13.88 -5.82
CA TRP A 23 3.88 13.39 -6.69
C TRP A 23 4.74 14.56 -7.15
N ASP A 24 4.12 15.63 -7.62
CA ASP A 24 4.80 16.86 -8.02
C ASP A 24 5.57 17.49 -6.85
N ALA A 25 4.96 17.55 -5.66
CA ALA A 25 5.63 18.04 -4.45
C ALA A 25 6.89 17.22 -4.10
N ILE A 26 6.82 15.90 -4.23
CA ILE A 26 7.98 15.02 -3.98
C ILE A 26 9.03 15.19 -5.07
N ASP A 27 8.64 15.30 -6.34
CA ASP A 27 9.55 15.53 -7.47
C ASP A 27 10.29 16.87 -7.30
N CYS A 28 9.59 17.92 -6.92
CA CYS A 28 10.18 19.21 -6.57
C CYS A 28 11.15 19.10 -5.39
N ALA A 29 10.78 18.39 -4.32
CA ALA A 29 11.67 18.19 -3.18
C ALA A 29 12.91 17.35 -3.53
N ALA A 30 12.78 16.42 -4.48
CA ALA A 30 13.87 15.58 -4.97
C ALA A 30 14.94 16.34 -5.77
N THR A 31 14.68 17.57 -6.20
CA THR A 31 15.67 18.43 -6.86
C THR A 31 16.77 18.92 -5.90
N LYS A 32 16.59 18.78 -4.59
CA LYS A 32 17.59 19.21 -3.60
C LYS A 32 18.87 18.36 -3.73
N PRO A 33 20.06 18.98 -3.76
CA PRO A 33 21.31 18.26 -3.98
C PRO A 33 21.76 17.40 -2.78
N PHE A 34 21.10 17.52 -1.62
CA PHE A 34 21.40 16.76 -0.42
C PHE A 34 20.20 16.69 0.52
N GLY A 35 20.24 15.75 1.46
CA GLY A 35 19.30 15.68 2.59
C GLY A 35 17.88 15.25 2.24
N PHE A 36 17.65 14.78 1.00
CA PHE A 36 16.35 14.28 0.58
C PHE A 36 16.46 12.87 0.02
N GLN A 37 15.75 11.94 0.65
CA GLN A 37 15.52 10.61 0.10
C GLN A 37 14.06 10.50 -0.30
N ALA A 38 13.83 10.32 -1.60
CA ALA A 38 12.50 10.10 -2.16
C ALA A 38 11.89 8.79 -1.66
N PHE A 39 10.72 8.88 -1.04
CA PHE A 39 9.77 7.78 -0.86
C PHE A 39 8.53 8.12 -1.67
N ARG A 40 7.85 7.12 -2.23
CA ARG A 40 6.60 7.29 -2.98
C ARG A 40 5.49 6.53 -2.26
N PRO A 41 4.26 7.06 -2.25
CA PRO A 41 3.15 6.38 -1.62
C PRO A 41 2.77 5.14 -2.42
N GLY A 42 2.13 4.19 -1.77
CA GLY A 42 1.70 2.95 -2.40
C GLY A 42 0.50 2.31 -1.70
N PRO A 43 0.03 1.16 -2.18
CA PRO A 43 -1.11 0.45 -1.59
C PRO A 43 -0.79 -0.19 -0.23
N GLY A 44 0.45 -0.09 0.25
CA GLY A 44 0.92 -0.66 1.49
C GLY A 44 2.41 -0.98 1.40
N VAL A 45 2.90 -1.80 2.32
CA VAL A 45 4.29 -2.28 2.37
C VAL A 45 4.27 -3.80 2.28
N GLY A 46 5.17 -4.37 1.46
CA GLY A 46 5.32 -5.82 1.38
C GLY A 46 6.77 -6.30 1.46
N GLY A 47 6.95 -7.60 1.22
CA GLY A 47 8.17 -8.33 1.53
C GLY A 47 8.30 -8.57 3.05
N HIS A 48 9.33 -9.29 3.49
CA HIS A 48 9.46 -9.62 4.91
C HIS A 48 10.12 -8.49 5.71
N CYS A 49 11.22 -7.92 5.20
CA CYS A 49 12.11 -7.08 6.00
C CYS A 49 11.45 -5.80 6.54
N ILE A 50 10.56 -5.17 5.76
CA ILE A 50 9.98 -3.87 6.14
C ILE A 50 8.75 -4.04 7.05
N PRO A 51 7.78 -4.92 6.75
CA PRO A 51 6.62 -5.09 7.63
C PRO A 51 6.86 -6.06 8.80
N ILE A 52 7.87 -6.93 8.79
CA ILE A 52 8.07 -7.91 9.88
C ILE A 52 9.14 -7.44 10.88
N ASP A 53 10.35 -7.10 10.41
CA ASP A 53 11.49 -6.86 11.31
C ASP A 53 11.25 -5.73 12.33
N PRO A 54 10.65 -4.57 11.96
CA PRO A 54 10.34 -3.52 12.93
C PRO A 54 9.33 -3.99 13.97
N ASN A 55 8.31 -4.76 13.57
CA ASN A 55 7.30 -5.28 14.48
C ASN A 55 7.86 -6.33 15.43
N TYR A 56 8.80 -7.16 14.97
CA TYR A 56 9.54 -8.06 15.84
C TYR A 56 10.33 -7.30 16.91
N LEU A 57 11.03 -6.22 16.51
CA LEU A 57 11.72 -5.34 17.46
C LEU A 57 10.72 -4.67 18.42
N SER A 58 9.58 -4.18 17.93
CA SER A 58 8.52 -3.59 18.76
C SER A 58 8.01 -4.60 19.80
N TYR A 59 7.77 -5.84 19.40
CA TYR A 59 7.39 -6.94 20.29
C TYR A 59 8.46 -7.19 21.36
N LYS A 60 9.75 -7.21 20.99
CA LYS A 60 10.83 -7.36 21.95
C LYS A 60 10.94 -6.17 22.91
N VAL A 61 10.76 -4.94 22.43
CA VAL A 61 10.80 -3.72 23.25
C VAL A 61 9.67 -3.70 24.27
N ARG A 62 8.50 -4.26 23.95
CA ARG A 62 7.39 -4.39 24.92
C ARG A 62 7.78 -5.17 26.17
N SER A 63 8.74 -6.10 26.10
CA SER A 63 9.23 -6.80 27.30
C SER A 63 9.98 -5.88 28.28
N LEU A 64 10.38 -4.68 27.85
CA LEU A 64 10.99 -3.65 28.70
C LEU A 64 9.94 -2.77 29.42
N GLY A 65 8.64 -3.04 29.23
CA GLY A 65 7.55 -2.34 29.91
C GLY A 65 7.03 -1.09 29.21
N TYR A 66 7.46 -0.80 27.98
CA TYR A 66 6.97 0.35 27.20
C TYR A 66 6.85 0.02 25.70
N PRO A 67 5.94 0.69 24.97
CA PRO A 67 5.71 0.44 23.54
C PRO A 67 6.71 1.17 22.64
N PHE A 68 6.99 0.58 21.47
CA PHE A 68 7.73 1.26 20.41
C PHE A 68 6.80 2.03 19.47
N ARG A 69 6.28 3.16 19.97
CA ARG A 69 5.17 3.92 19.35
C ARG A 69 5.35 4.28 17.87
N PHE A 70 6.54 4.71 17.45
CA PHE A 70 6.79 5.08 16.04
C PHE A 70 6.60 3.90 15.08
N VAL A 71 7.01 2.70 15.48
CA VAL A 71 6.85 1.50 14.65
C VAL A 71 5.39 1.09 14.58
N GLU A 72 4.69 1.13 15.70
CA GLU A 72 3.28 0.77 15.79
C GLU A 72 2.40 1.72 14.96
N LEU A 73 2.65 3.04 15.05
CA LEU A 73 1.95 4.03 14.23
C LEU A 73 2.25 3.84 12.74
N ALA A 74 3.51 3.60 12.38
CA ALA A 74 3.87 3.34 11.00
C ALA A 74 3.18 2.08 10.45
N GLN A 75 3.04 1.05 11.29
CA GLN A 75 2.29 -0.16 10.94
C GLN A 75 0.81 0.14 10.69
N GLU A 76 0.17 0.86 11.63
CA GLU A 76 -1.24 1.25 11.54
C GLU A 76 -1.54 2.03 10.25
N ILE A 77 -0.69 3.01 9.91
CA ILE A 77 -0.83 3.80 8.69
C ILE A 77 -0.69 2.91 7.44
N ASN A 78 0.36 2.09 7.38
CA ASN A 78 0.62 1.25 6.21
C ASN A 78 -0.47 0.19 6.00
N ASP A 79 -1.02 -0.39 7.07
CA ASP A 79 -2.08 -1.41 7.01
C ASP A 79 -3.44 -0.85 6.57
N ARG A 80 -3.64 0.47 6.68
CA ARG A 80 -4.84 1.16 6.20
C ARG A 80 -4.80 1.41 4.68
N MET A 81 -3.62 1.46 4.08
CA MET A 81 -3.47 1.83 2.67
C MET A 81 -4.22 0.93 1.67
N PRO A 82 -4.30 -0.41 1.85
CA PRO A 82 -5.12 -1.23 0.96
C PRO A 82 -6.60 -0.83 0.96
N ARG A 83 -7.13 -0.40 2.12
CA ARG A 83 -8.50 0.11 2.21
C ARG A 83 -8.64 1.42 1.47
N TYR A 84 -7.74 2.37 1.73
CA TYR A 84 -7.73 3.68 1.11
C TYR A 84 -7.70 3.56 -0.43
N VAL A 85 -6.83 2.72 -0.99
CA VAL A 85 -6.74 2.51 -2.44
C VAL A 85 -8.05 1.98 -3.03
N VAL A 86 -8.72 1.04 -2.36
CA VAL A 86 -10.02 0.52 -2.82
C VAL A 86 -11.13 1.56 -2.73
N GLU A 87 -11.17 2.34 -1.64
CA GLU A 87 -12.12 3.45 -1.49
C GLU A 87 -11.91 4.51 -2.58
N ARG A 88 -10.66 4.83 -2.93
CA ARG A 88 -10.31 5.72 -4.04
C ARG A 88 -10.77 5.18 -5.38
N ALA A 89 -10.51 3.90 -5.68
CA ALA A 89 -10.97 3.26 -6.91
C ALA A 89 -12.51 3.31 -7.03
N GLN A 90 -13.22 3.01 -5.93
CA GLN A 90 -14.67 3.10 -5.88
C GLN A 90 -15.19 4.53 -6.12
N GLN A 91 -14.57 5.53 -5.50
CA GLN A 91 -14.92 6.94 -5.73
C GLN A 91 -14.74 7.35 -7.19
N LEU A 92 -13.64 6.92 -7.83
CA LEU A 92 -13.38 7.19 -9.23
C LEU A 92 -14.42 6.55 -10.14
N LEU A 93 -14.76 5.27 -9.93
CA LEU A 93 -15.84 4.61 -10.68
C LEU A 93 -17.20 5.31 -10.49
N ASN A 94 -17.53 5.70 -9.26
CA ASN A 94 -18.78 6.40 -8.97
C ASN A 94 -18.88 7.76 -9.68
N ARG A 95 -17.76 8.49 -9.85
CA ARG A 95 -17.72 9.74 -10.63
C ARG A 95 -18.08 9.51 -12.10
N GLU A 96 -17.81 8.31 -12.61
CA GLU A 96 -18.20 7.90 -13.97
C GLU A 96 -19.59 7.22 -14.01
N GLY A 97 -20.34 7.21 -12.91
CA GLY A 97 -21.64 6.53 -12.83
C GLY A 97 -21.55 5.01 -12.83
N ARG A 98 -20.38 4.44 -12.53
CA ARG A 98 -20.14 2.99 -12.49
C ARG A 98 -20.07 2.51 -11.05
N ALA A 99 -20.83 1.47 -10.73
CA ALA A 99 -20.71 0.79 -9.45
C ALA A 99 -19.48 -0.13 -9.44
N LEU A 100 -18.83 -0.27 -8.28
CA LEU A 100 -17.75 -1.26 -8.10
C LEU A 100 -18.25 -2.70 -8.17
N LYS A 101 -19.47 -2.96 -7.71
CA LYS A 101 -20.11 -4.28 -7.79
C LYS A 101 -20.38 -4.62 -9.26
N GLY A 102 -19.83 -5.73 -9.74
CA GLY A 102 -19.87 -6.17 -11.14
C GLY A 102 -18.88 -5.43 -12.06
N ALA A 103 -18.05 -4.52 -11.54
CA ALA A 103 -16.99 -3.92 -12.32
C ALA A 103 -15.89 -4.95 -12.59
N LYS A 104 -15.41 -4.99 -13.83
CA LYS A 104 -14.22 -5.76 -14.21
C LYS A 104 -12.98 -4.97 -13.84
N VAL A 105 -12.16 -5.51 -12.94
CA VAL A 105 -10.95 -4.86 -12.43
C VAL A 105 -9.74 -5.75 -12.73
N LEU A 106 -8.82 -5.23 -13.54
CA LEU A 106 -7.54 -5.88 -13.82
C LEU A 106 -6.48 -5.36 -12.83
N LEU A 107 -5.92 -6.25 -12.02
CA LEU A 107 -4.75 -5.96 -11.19
C LEU A 107 -3.47 -6.13 -12.03
N LEU A 108 -2.72 -5.04 -12.20
CA LEU A 108 -1.43 -5.04 -12.89
C LEU A 108 -0.30 -5.09 -11.86
N GLY A 109 0.38 -6.23 -11.77
CA GLY A 109 1.40 -6.51 -10.76
C GLY A 109 0.80 -7.05 -9.46
N VAL A 110 1.26 -8.23 -9.04
CA VAL A 110 0.80 -8.90 -7.81
C VAL A 110 1.94 -9.21 -6.84
N THR A 111 3.17 -8.99 -7.26
CA THR A 111 4.38 -9.14 -6.46
C THR A 111 4.57 -7.93 -5.55
N TYR A 112 5.33 -8.08 -4.45
CA TYR A 112 5.50 -6.98 -3.50
C TYR A 112 6.48 -5.90 -4.00
N LYS A 113 7.28 -6.22 -5.03
CA LYS A 113 8.30 -5.37 -5.63
C LYS A 113 8.45 -5.74 -7.10
N ALA A 114 8.76 -4.75 -7.93
CA ALA A 114 9.09 -4.94 -9.34
C ALA A 114 10.24 -5.94 -9.57
N ASP A 115 10.22 -6.55 -10.76
CA ASP A 115 11.26 -7.42 -11.33
C ASP A 115 11.59 -8.70 -10.54
N ILE A 116 10.70 -9.11 -9.62
CA ILE A 116 10.82 -10.36 -8.86
C ILE A 116 9.48 -11.07 -8.79
N ALA A 117 9.49 -12.40 -8.66
CA ALA A 117 8.28 -13.24 -8.53
C ALA A 117 7.74 -13.34 -7.09
N ASP A 118 8.30 -12.58 -6.14
CA ASP A 118 7.98 -12.72 -4.72
C ASP A 118 6.68 -12.02 -4.35
N GLN A 119 5.74 -12.79 -3.83
CA GLN A 119 4.38 -12.36 -3.50
C GLN A 119 4.14 -12.25 -1.99
N ARG A 120 5.17 -12.53 -1.17
CA ARG A 120 5.05 -12.56 0.29
C ARG A 120 4.76 -11.15 0.81
N GLU A 121 3.76 -11.05 1.69
CA GLU A 121 3.24 -9.78 2.21
C GLU A 121 2.88 -8.75 1.13
N SER A 122 2.60 -9.18 -0.10
CA SER A 122 2.27 -8.24 -1.18
C SER A 122 0.98 -7.47 -0.84
N PRO A 123 0.98 -6.12 -0.92
CA PRO A 123 -0.21 -5.32 -0.68
C PRO A 123 -1.29 -5.52 -1.76
N ALA A 124 -0.97 -6.18 -2.89
CA ALA A 124 -1.94 -6.56 -3.89
C ALA A 124 -3.00 -7.53 -3.34
N ARG A 125 -2.62 -8.45 -2.43
CA ARG A 125 -3.55 -9.42 -1.82
C ARG A 125 -4.67 -8.75 -1.01
N PRO A 126 -4.39 -7.89 0.00
CA PRO A 126 -5.45 -7.22 0.73
C PRO A 126 -6.27 -6.26 -0.13
N VAL A 127 -5.69 -5.65 -1.18
CA VAL A 127 -6.44 -4.86 -2.17
C VAL A 127 -7.43 -5.75 -2.93
N ALA A 128 -6.97 -6.86 -3.51
CA ALA A 128 -7.81 -7.80 -4.25
C ALA A 128 -8.94 -8.37 -3.37
N ARG A 129 -8.63 -8.82 -2.15
CA ARG A 129 -9.64 -9.31 -1.19
C ARG A 129 -10.74 -8.29 -0.96
N ARG A 130 -10.39 -7.01 -0.78
CA ARG A 130 -11.36 -5.93 -0.55
C ARG A 130 -12.22 -5.65 -1.78
N LEU A 131 -11.61 -5.60 -2.97
CA LEU A 131 -12.35 -5.44 -4.23
C LEU A 131 -13.32 -6.60 -4.46
N ALA A 132 -12.87 -7.84 -4.29
CA ALA A 132 -13.70 -9.03 -4.42
C ALA A 132 -14.87 -9.03 -3.42
N ARG A 133 -14.64 -8.65 -2.17
CA ARG A 133 -15.70 -8.52 -1.14
C ARG A 133 -16.76 -7.48 -1.49
N LEU A 134 -16.39 -6.44 -2.25
CA LEU A 134 -17.32 -5.43 -2.75
C LEU A 134 -18.01 -5.86 -4.06
N GLY A 135 -17.72 -7.08 -4.54
CA GLY A 135 -18.37 -7.70 -5.68
C GLY A 135 -17.73 -7.34 -7.03
N ALA A 136 -16.49 -6.87 -7.06
CA ALA A 136 -15.77 -6.67 -8.31
C ALA A 136 -15.34 -8.01 -8.94
N GLU A 137 -15.37 -8.08 -10.26
CA GLU A 137 -14.84 -9.21 -11.05
C GLU A 137 -13.35 -8.97 -11.29
N LEU A 138 -12.49 -9.81 -10.69
CA LEU A 138 -11.05 -9.60 -10.72
C LEU A 138 -10.38 -10.43 -11.81
N SER A 139 -9.43 -9.81 -12.50
CA SER A 139 -8.39 -10.48 -13.28
C SER A 139 -7.03 -9.92 -12.87
N PHE A 140 -5.95 -10.60 -13.20
CA PHE A 140 -4.60 -10.11 -12.92
C PHE A 140 -3.67 -10.33 -14.11
N HIS A 141 -2.60 -9.54 -14.16
CA HIS A 141 -1.46 -9.78 -15.02
C HIS A 141 -0.18 -9.38 -14.29
N ASP A 142 0.83 -10.25 -14.35
CA ASP A 142 2.17 -10.01 -13.82
C ASP A 142 3.20 -10.77 -14.68
N PRO A 143 4.29 -10.13 -15.14
CA PRO A 143 5.29 -10.79 -15.97
C PRO A 143 6.01 -11.98 -15.31
N HIS A 144 6.03 -12.03 -13.97
CA HIS A 144 6.77 -13.02 -13.19
C HIS A 144 5.86 -14.03 -12.47
N VAL A 145 4.53 -13.87 -12.56
CA VAL A 145 3.54 -14.73 -11.91
C VAL A 145 2.49 -15.17 -12.92
N SER A 146 2.48 -16.46 -13.25
CA SER A 146 1.51 -17.05 -14.18
C SER A 146 0.21 -17.47 -13.52
N THR A 147 0.23 -17.74 -12.22
CA THR A 147 -0.95 -18.16 -11.43
C THR A 147 -0.92 -17.46 -10.10
N TRP A 148 -2.03 -16.79 -9.75
CA TRP A 148 -2.15 -16.04 -8.52
C TRP A 148 -3.51 -16.30 -7.88
N HIS A 149 -3.48 -16.66 -6.60
CA HIS A 149 -4.66 -16.91 -5.79
C HIS A 149 -4.77 -15.81 -4.72
N VAL A 150 -5.93 -15.17 -4.65
CA VAL A 150 -6.22 -14.09 -3.70
C VAL A 150 -6.43 -14.65 -2.29
N ASP A 151 -7.03 -15.84 -2.20
CA ASP A 151 -7.22 -16.66 -1.01
C ASP A 151 -6.76 -18.09 -1.31
N ASP A 152 -6.41 -18.90 -0.29
CA ASP A 152 -5.93 -20.29 -0.43
C ASP A 152 -7.04 -21.28 -0.85
N THR A 153 -7.91 -20.89 -1.78
CA THR A 153 -8.90 -21.75 -2.44
C THR A 153 -8.62 -21.85 -3.93
#